data_AF-A0A6M2E840-F1
#
_entry.id   AF-A0A6M2E840-F1
#
_cell.length_a   1.000
_cell.length_b   1.000
_cell.length_c   1.000
_cell.angle_alpha   90.00
_cell.angle_beta   90.00
_cell.angle_gamma   90.00
#
_symmetry.space_group_name_H-M   'P 1'
#
loop_
_entity.id
_entity.type
_entity.pdbx_description
1 polymer ?
#
loop_
_entity_poly.entity_id
_entity_poly.type
_entity_poly.pdbx_seq_one_letter_code
_entity_poly.pdbx_strand_id
1 'polypeptide(L)'
;MVPSSGFETLLDKCAHYRSPLSYSVLQLEGASDAVFYIYQTLQDCEEALLPFQAESLKEGSGQNGNMVAIAADAQRCISRLREEFETKMSDDLNTSPLLTGAFQEALKLINSSLGMLKKKQQLSLIRSLTEIKKEVTEVLKILGHFPPRTCAED
;
A
#
# COMPACT_ATOMS: atom_id res chain seq x y z
N MET A 1 -10.96 12.77 -8.78
CA MET A 1 -12.15 11.89 -8.76
C MET A 1 -11.77 10.67 -9.58
N VAL A 2 -11.35 9.59 -8.92
CA VAL A 2 -10.88 8.38 -9.62
C VAL A 2 -12.13 7.59 -10.04
N PRO A 3 -12.29 7.23 -11.33
CA PRO A 3 -13.44 6.44 -11.76
C PRO A 3 -13.33 5.03 -11.17
N SER A 4 -14.27 4.70 -10.30
CA SER A 4 -14.36 3.41 -9.60
C SER A 4 -14.48 2.20 -10.55
N SER A 5 -14.82 2.43 -11.83
CA SER A 5 -15.04 1.40 -12.85
C SER A 5 -13.78 0.95 -13.59
N GLY A 6 -12.70 1.75 -13.58
CA GLY A 6 -11.46 1.42 -14.30
C GLY A 6 -10.64 0.33 -13.61
N PHE A 7 -10.61 0.33 -12.28
CA PHE A 7 -9.86 -0.65 -11.47
C PHE A 7 -10.49 -2.05 -11.48
N GLU A 8 -11.83 -2.13 -11.46
CA GLU A 8 -12.56 -3.41 -11.42
C GLU A 8 -12.41 -4.21 -12.73
N THR A 9 -12.49 -3.55 -13.87
CA THR A 9 -12.47 -4.24 -15.19
C THR A 9 -11.08 -4.79 -15.56
N LEU A 10 -10.04 -4.38 -14.83
CA LEU A 10 -8.66 -4.48 -15.27
C LEU A 10 -7.84 -5.51 -14.47
N LEU A 11 -8.18 -5.70 -13.20
CA LEU A 11 -7.62 -6.76 -12.38
C LEU A 11 -8.41 -8.07 -12.47
N ASP A 12 -9.71 -8.05 -12.81
CA ASP A 12 -10.56 -9.25 -12.88
C ASP A 12 -10.05 -10.32 -13.88
N LYS A 13 -9.37 -9.92 -14.96
CA LYS A 13 -8.90 -10.87 -16.00
C LYS A 13 -7.41 -11.24 -15.98
N CYS A 14 -6.58 -10.52 -15.23
CA CYS A 14 -5.12 -10.68 -15.34
C CYS A 14 -4.50 -11.66 -14.32
N ALA A 15 -5.26 -12.20 -13.36
CA ALA A 15 -4.65 -12.93 -12.23
C ALA A 15 -5.18 -14.32 -11.93
N HIS A 16 -6.22 -14.80 -12.61
CA HIS A 16 -6.49 -16.24 -12.59
C HIS A 16 -5.51 -16.89 -13.55
N TYR A 17 -4.50 -17.59 -13.04
CA TYR A 17 -3.53 -18.33 -13.87
C TYR A 17 -4.19 -19.33 -14.84
N ARG A 18 -5.47 -19.66 -14.61
CA ARG A 18 -6.29 -20.55 -15.44
C ARG A 18 -7.09 -19.85 -16.54
N SER A 19 -7.12 -18.52 -16.58
CA SER A 19 -7.88 -17.77 -17.58
C SER A 19 -7.03 -17.52 -18.83
N PRO A 20 -7.59 -17.65 -20.04
CA PRO A 20 -6.89 -17.27 -21.27
C PRO A 20 -6.48 -15.79 -21.20
N LEU A 21 -5.17 -15.54 -21.30
CA LEU A 21 -4.64 -14.17 -21.32
C LEU A 21 -5.02 -13.50 -22.63
N SER A 22 -5.95 -12.55 -22.57
CA SER A 22 -6.30 -11.68 -23.68
C SER A 22 -6.13 -10.24 -23.22
N TYR A 23 -5.06 -9.59 -23.69
CA TYR A 23 -4.77 -8.19 -23.40
C TYR A 23 -5.26 -7.30 -24.55
N SER A 24 -6.16 -6.37 -24.22
CA SER A 24 -6.45 -5.20 -25.06
C SER A 24 -5.55 -4.04 -24.65
N VAL A 25 -5.37 -3.06 -25.56
CA VAL A 25 -4.64 -1.82 -25.26
C VAL A 25 -5.20 -1.13 -24.02
N LEU A 26 -6.53 -1.04 -23.89
CA LEU A 26 -7.20 -0.44 -22.73
C LEU A 26 -6.86 -1.15 -21.41
N GLN A 27 -6.71 -2.48 -21.43
CA GLN A 27 -6.32 -3.25 -20.24
C GLN A 27 -4.85 -3.04 -19.86
N LEU A 28 -3.99 -2.81 -20.86
CA LEU A 28 -2.60 -2.50 -20.60
C LEU A 28 -2.44 -1.08 -20.04
N GLU A 29 -3.17 -0.12 -20.59
CA GLU A 29 -3.17 1.27 -20.14
C GLU A 29 -3.62 1.37 -18.68
N GLY A 30 -4.76 0.79 -18.31
CA GLY A 30 -5.17 0.87 -16.91
C GLY A 30 -4.30 0.01 -15.97
N ALA A 31 -3.58 -1.01 -16.46
CA ALA A 31 -2.60 -1.74 -15.65
C ALA A 31 -1.41 -0.84 -15.34
N SER A 32 -0.96 -0.09 -16.34
CA SER A 32 0.04 0.96 -16.18
C SER A 32 -0.43 2.02 -15.17
N ASP A 33 -1.68 2.48 -15.28
CA ASP A 33 -2.24 3.46 -14.32
C ASP A 33 -2.30 2.92 -12.89
N ALA A 34 -2.69 1.65 -12.72
CA ALA A 34 -2.73 1.00 -11.42
C ALA A 34 -1.33 0.88 -10.80
N VAL A 35 -0.34 0.43 -11.58
CA VAL A 35 1.05 0.34 -11.15
C VAL A 35 1.61 1.72 -10.80
N PHE A 36 1.36 2.73 -11.65
CA PHE A 36 1.73 4.11 -11.39
C PHE A 36 1.11 4.63 -10.09
N TYR A 37 -0.18 4.39 -9.87
CA TYR A 37 -0.89 4.82 -8.66
C TYR A 37 -0.30 4.19 -7.39
N ILE A 38 0.07 2.91 -7.43
CA ILE A 38 0.72 2.21 -6.32
C ILE A 38 2.05 2.90 -5.98
N TYR A 39 2.93 3.07 -6.97
CA TYR A 39 4.24 3.66 -6.74
C TYR A 39 4.16 5.12 -6.30
N GLN A 40 3.30 5.92 -6.93
CA GLN A 40 3.11 7.31 -6.53
C GLN A 40 2.59 7.41 -5.09
N THR A 41 1.62 6.58 -4.70
CA THR A 41 1.09 6.57 -3.33
C THR A 41 2.18 6.22 -2.30
N LEU A 42 3.04 5.25 -2.60
CA LEU A 42 4.12 4.84 -1.71
C LEU A 42 5.24 5.88 -1.64
N GLN A 43 5.57 6.53 -2.76
CA GLN A 43 6.54 7.62 -2.83
C GLN A 43 6.08 8.82 -2.02
N ASP A 44 4.84 9.30 -2.25
CA ASP A 44 4.23 10.38 -1.49
C ASP A 44 4.22 10.08 0.01
N CYS A 45 4.03 8.80 0.36
CA CYS A 45 4.06 8.32 1.73
C CYS A 45 5.46 8.32 2.34
N GLU A 46 6.51 7.91 1.59
CA GLU A 46 7.90 8.08 2.03
C GLU A 46 8.22 9.54 2.29
N GLU A 47 7.98 10.42 1.32
CA GLU A 47 8.29 11.83 1.42
C GLU A 47 7.61 12.51 2.62
N ALA A 48 6.36 12.16 2.88
CA ALA A 48 5.62 12.66 4.03
C ALA A 48 6.15 12.13 5.38
N LEU A 49 6.78 10.95 5.40
CA LEU A 49 7.35 10.34 6.60
C LEU A 49 8.80 10.75 6.87
N LEU A 50 9.55 11.19 5.85
CA LEU A 50 10.96 11.60 5.97
C LEU A 50 11.25 12.58 7.12
N PRO A 51 10.47 13.66 7.33
CA PRO A 51 10.74 14.61 8.43
C PRO A 51 10.72 13.94 9.82
N PHE A 52 9.85 12.94 9.99
CA PHE A 52 9.63 12.28 11.28
C PHE A 52 10.62 11.13 11.55
N GLN A 53 11.28 10.60 10.52
CA GLN A 53 12.39 9.65 10.67
C GLN A 53 13.65 10.33 11.23
N ALA A 54 13.89 11.60 10.88
CA ALA A 54 15.03 12.35 11.40
C ALA A 54 14.87 12.74 12.89
N GLU A 55 13.63 13.00 13.33
CA GLU A 55 13.31 13.29 14.73
C GLU A 55 13.52 12.08 15.66
N SER A 56 13.13 10.89 15.20
CA SER A 56 13.21 9.65 15.99
C SER A 56 14.64 9.13 16.20
N LEU A 57 15.59 9.53 15.35
CA LEU A 57 17.02 9.20 15.53
C LEU A 57 17.70 10.08 16.61
N LYS A 58 17.15 11.27 16.90
CA LYS A 58 17.70 12.18 17.93
C LYS A 58 17.25 11.83 19.36
N GLU A 59 16.16 11.08 19.50
CA GLU A 59 15.67 10.54 20.78
C GLU A 59 16.22 9.13 21.06
N GLY A 60 17.48 8.88 20.72
CA GLY A 60 18.18 7.64 21.08
C GLY A 60 18.69 7.68 22.52
N SER A 61 17.85 7.35 23.51
CA SER A 61 18.23 6.71 24.78
C SER A 61 17.06 6.76 25.79
N GLY A 62 16.09 5.86 25.64
CA GLY A 62 15.02 5.72 26.63
C GLY A 62 14.07 4.59 26.26
N GLN A 63 14.43 3.37 26.65
CA GLN A 63 13.43 2.31 26.77
C GLN A 63 12.34 2.78 27.75
N ASN A 64 11.08 2.54 27.40
CA ASN A 64 9.81 2.94 28.05
C ASN A 64 9.32 4.39 27.82
N GLY A 65 8.38 4.55 26.87
CA GLY A 65 7.62 5.79 26.71
C GLY A 65 6.46 5.63 25.73
N ASN A 66 5.28 5.26 26.24
CA ASN A 66 3.97 5.30 25.57
C ASN A 66 3.98 4.99 24.06
N MET A 67 3.91 3.70 23.68
CA MET A 67 3.69 3.28 22.28
C MET A 67 2.41 3.98 21.80
N VAL A 68 2.53 5.08 21.04
CA VAL A 68 1.39 5.83 20.51
C VAL A 68 0.48 4.85 19.78
N ALA A 69 -0.75 4.63 20.26
CA ALA A 69 -1.59 3.58 19.72
C ALA A 69 -1.85 3.80 18.21
N ILE A 70 -1.83 2.70 17.45
CA ILE A 70 -2.26 2.70 16.05
C ILE A 70 -3.76 2.98 16.03
N ALA A 71 -4.22 3.80 15.09
CA ALA A 71 -5.64 4.07 14.94
C ALA A 71 -6.40 2.76 14.64
N ALA A 72 -7.59 2.57 15.23
CA ALA A 72 -8.35 1.33 15.08
C ALA A 72 -8.61 0.96 13.61
N ASP A 73 -8.86 1.96 12.75
CA ASP A 73 -9.09 1.75 11.32
C ASP A 73 -7.82 1.28 10.60
N ALA A 74 -6.66 1.81 10.99
CA ALA A 74 -5.37 1.37 10.46
C ALA A 74 -5.05 -0.07 10.89
N GLN A 75 -5.28 -0.40 12.17
CA GLN A 75 -5.08 -1.76 12.67
C GLN A 75 -6.00 -2.78 11.97
N ARG A 76 -7.27 -2.40 11.76
CA ARG A 76 -8.24 -3.21 11.03
C ARG A 76 -7.83 -3.40 9.57
N CYS A 77 -7.39 -2.34 8.91
CA CYS A 77 -6.89 -2.38 7.54
C CYS A 77 -5.69 -3.34 7.40
N ILE A 78 -4.70 -3.22 8.29
CA ILE A 78 -3.52 -4.11 8.31
C ILE A 78 -3.93 -5.57 8.51
N SER A 79 -4.79 -5.84 9.50
CA SER A 79 -5.22 -7.20 9.82
C SER A 79 -5.98 -7.83 8.65
N ARG A 80 -6.91 -7.06 8.06
CA ARG A 80 -7.67 -7.49 6.88
C ARG A 80 -6.78 -7.74 5.66
N LEU A 81 -5.80 -6.88 5.40
CA LEU A 81 -4.86 -7.05 4.29
C LEU A 81 -4.06 -8.35 4.46
N ARG A 82 -3.57 -8.64 5.67
CA ARG A 82 -2.87 -9.90 5.98
C ARG A 82 -3.76 -11.12 5.78
N GLU A 83 -4.96 -11.11 6.36
CA GLU A 83 -5.88 -12.24 6.28
C GLU A 83 -6.31 -12.52 4.83
N GLU A 84 -6.66 -11.49 4.05
CA GLU A 84 -7.00 -11.66 2.63
C GLU A 84 -5.79 -12.11 1.83
N PHE A 85 -4.59 -11.58 2.11
CA PHE A 85 -3.36 -12.00 1.46
C PHE A 85 -3.08 -13.49 1.69
N GLU A 86 -3.05 -13.95 2.94
CA GLU A 86 -2.80 -15.34 3.29
C GLU A 86 -3.86 -16.28 2.69
N THR A 87 -5.13 -15.89 2.77
CA THR A 87 -6.25 -16.65 2.20
C THR A 87 -6.09 -16.80 0.69
N LYS A 88 -5.78 -15.70 -0.01
CA LYS A 88 -5.67 -15.69 -1.48
C LYS A 88 -4.38 -16.31 -1.99
N MET A 89 -3.29 -16.25 -1.23
CA MET A 89 -2.07 -16.99 -1.56
C MET A 89 -2.25 -18.49 -1.37
N SER A 90 -3.04 -18.90 -0.37
CA SER A 90 -3.38 -20.31 -0.16
C SER A 90 -4.39 -20.83 -1.19
N ASP A 91 -5.26 -19.96 -1.69
CA ASP A 91 -6.24 -20.23 -2.75
C ASP A 91 -5.66 -19.90 -4.12
N ASP A 92 -4.84 -20.80 -4.65
CA ASP A 92 -4.43 -20.78 -6.06
C ASP A 92 -3.69 -19.50 -6.51
N LEU A 93 -3.06 -18.80 -5.55
CA LEU A 93 -2.39 -17.49 -5.75
C LEU A 93 -3.32 -16.46 -6.42
N ASN A 94 -4.58 -16.41 -5.98
CA ASN A 94 -5.59 -15.55 -6.59
C ASN A 94 -5.38 -14.06 -6.24
N THR A 95 -4.47 -13.38 -6.94
CA THR A 95 -4.04 -12.02 -6.60
C THR A 95 -5.04 -10.94 -7.00
N SER A 96 -5.97 -11.20 -7.92
CA SER A 96 -6.92 -10.17 -8.39
C SER A 96 -7.88 -9.69 -7.29
N PRO A 97 -8.61 -10.58 -6.58
CA PRO A 97 -9.49 -10.16 -5.48
C PRO A 97 -8.74 -9.49 -4.33
N LEU A 98 -7.49 -9.88 -4.08
CA LEU A 98 -6.63 -9.22 -3.10
C LEU A 98 -6.33 -7.77 -3.52
N LEU A 99 -5.91 -7.59 -4.78
CA LEU A 99 -5.47 -6.30 -5.32
C LEU A 99 -6.61 -5.29 -5.45
N THR A 100 -7.81 -5.74 -5.86
CA THR A 100 -9.03 -4.89 -5.93
C THR A 100 -9.74 -4.74 -4.58
N GLY A 101 -9.44 -5.63 -3.63
CA GLY A 101 -10.03 -5.66 -2.29
C GLY A 101 -9.16 -4.95 -1.25
N ALA A 102 -8.67 -5.70 -0.26
CA ALA A 102 -7.97 -5.12 0.89
C ALA A 102 -6.73 -4.28 0.51
N PHE A 103 -6.03 -4.62 -0.58
CA PHE A 103 -4.88 -3.85 -1.02
C PHE A 103 -5.26 -2.44 -1.51
N GLN A 104 -6.30 -2.34 -2.35
CA GLN A 104 -6.82 -1.05 -2.82
C GLN A 104 -7.36 -0.21 -1.66
N GLU A 105 -8.03 -0.83 -0.68
CA GLU A 105 -8.49 -0.13 0.53
C GLU A 105 -7.32 0.40 1.37
N ALA A 106 -6.22 -0.34 1.49
CA ALA A 106 -5.01 0.14 2.16
C ALA A 106 -4.41 1.38 1.47
N LEU A 107 -4.33 1.38 0.13
CA LEU A 107 -3.85 2.54 -0.65
C LEU A 107 -4.76 3.77 -0.49
N LYS A 108 -6.07 3.58 -0.45
CA LYS A 108 -7.03 4.66 -0.19
C LYS A 108 -6.83 5.24 1.22
N LEU A 109 -6.60 4.38 2.22
CA LEU A 109 -6.36 4.81 3.59
C LEU A 109 -5.05 5.59 3.72
N ILE A 110 -3.98 5.17 3.02
CA ILE A 110 -2.73 5.92 2.92
C ILE A 110 -3.00 7.31 2.34
N ASN A 111 -3.66 7.40 1.18
CA ASN A 111 -3.94 8.68 0.53
C ASN A 111 -4.80 9.62 1.39
N SER A 112 -5.83 9.09 2.07
CA SER A 112 -6.65 9.85 3.01
C SER A 112 -5.79 10.38 4.18
N SER A 113 -4.94 9.52 4.74
CA SER A 113 -4.04 9.87 5.85
C SER A 113 -3.01 10.92 5.45
N LEU A 114 -2.48 10.88 4.22
CA LEU A 114 -1.60 11.91 3.68
C LEU A 114 -2.32 13.27 3.57
N GLY A 115 -3.56 13.26 3.12
CA GLY A 115 -4.41 14.46 3.09
C GLY A 115 -4.66 15.04 4.49
N MET A 116 -4.80 14.19 5.50
CA MET A 116 -4.93 14.61 6.90
C MET A 116 -3.61 15.11 7.49
N LEU A 117 -2.49 14.45 7.19
CA LEU A 117 -1.17 14.80 7.71
C LEU A 117 -0.71 16.18 7.23
N LYS A 118 -1.06 16.56 5.98
CA LYS A 118 -0.87 17.92 5.44
C LYS A 118 -1.63 19.00 6.22
N LYS A 119 -2.71 18.64 6.92
CA LYS A 119 -3.55 19.58 7.69
C LYS A 119 -3.22 19.56 9.18
N LYS A 120 -2.88 18.40 9.74
CA LYS A 120 -2.62 18.22 11.17
C LYS A 120 -1.59 17.11 11.38
N GLN A 121 -0.45 17.49 11.94
CA GLN A 121 0.58 16.54 12.35
C GLN A 121 0.17 15.89 13.67
N GLN A 122 -0.15 14.59 13.63
CA GLN A 122 -0.44 13.78 14.81
C GLN A 122 0.44 12.54 14.81
N LEU A 123 1.11 12.26 15.94
CA LEU A 123 1.99 11.10 16.08
C LEU A 123 1.28 9.77 15.80
N SER A 124 0.00 9.65 16.19
CA SER A 124 -0.82 8.45 15.93
C SER A 124 -1.08 8.24 14.45
N LEU A 125 -1.26 9.33 13.69
CA LEU A 125 -1.44 9.29 12.23
C LEU A 125 -0.14 8.89 11.54
N ILE A 126 0.99 9.48 11.94
CA ILE A 126 2.32 9.16 11.42
C ILE A 126 2.64 7.68 11.66
N ARG A 127 2.38 7.19 12.88
CA ARG A 127 2.58 5.79 13.21
C ARG A 127 1.68 4.86 12.39
N SER A 128 0.38 5.17 12.33
CA SER A 128 -0.57 4.37 11.56
C SER A 128 -0.17 4.29 10.09
N LEU A 129 0.24 5.42 9.51
CA LEU A 129 0.71 5.52 8.13
C LEU A 129 1.99 4.69 7.90
N THR A 130 2.93 4.73 8.83
CA THR A 130 4.17 3.94 8.80
C THR A 130 3.88 2.45 8.77
N GLU A 131 2.98 1.97 9.63
CA GLU A 131 2.63 0.55 9.73
C GLU A 131 1.84 0.06 8.50
N ILE A 132 0.87 0.84 7.99
CA ILE A 132 0.13 0.47 6.77
C ILE A 132 1.09 0.40 5.58
N LYS A 133 1.97 1.40 5.41
CA LYS A 133 2.97 1.42 4.33
C LYS A 133 3.87 0.18 4.39
N LYS A 134 4.35 -0.17 5.58
CA LYS A 134 5.19 -1.36 5.79
C LYS A 134 4.46 -2.61 5.33
N GLU A 135 3.19 -2.76 5.70
CA GLU A 135 2.39 -3.91 5.30
C GLU A 135 2.18 -4.00 3.78
N VAL A 136 1.79 -2.89 3.15
CA VAL A 136 1.61 -2.81 1.69
C VAL A 136 2.91 -3.13 0.96
N THR A 137 4.05 -2.66 1.48
CA THR A 137 5.37 -2.91 0.90
C THR A 137 5.76 -4.39 1.03
N GLU A 138 5.45 -5.05 2.14
CA GLU A 138 5.73 -6.47 2.32
C GLU A 138 4.89 -7.33 1.37
N VAL A 139 3.60 -7.03 1.22
CA VAL A 139 2.73 -7.69 0.23
C VAL A 139 3.28 -7.55 -1.18
N LEU A 140 3.68 -6.33 -1.59
CA LEU A 140 4.27 -6.10 -2.91
C LEU A 140 5.58 -6.87 -3.10
N LYS A 141 6.44 -6.88 -2.09
CA LYS A 141 7.72 -7.60 -2.12
C LYS A 141 7.51 -9.10 -2.31
N ILE A 142 6.54 -9.71 -1.62
CA ILE A 142 6.22 -11.13 -1.80
C ILE A 142 5.65 -11.40 -3.20
N LEU A 143 4.83 -10.48 -3.72
CA LEU A 143 4.31 -10.54 -5.09
C LEU A 143 5.39 -10.32 -6.18
N GLY A 144 6.64 -10.01 -5.80
CA GLY A 144 7.72 -9.71 -6.73
C GLY A 144 7.67 -8.29 -7.32
N HIS A 145 6.81 -7.42 -6.80
CA HIS A 145 6.79 -6.01 -7.13
C HIS A 145 7.76 -5.25 -6.21
N PHE A 146 8.86 -4.77 -6.78
CA PHE A 146 9.82 -3.93 -6.06
C PHE A 146 9.45 -2.46 -6.28
N PRO A 147 9.25 -1.66 -5.23
CA PRO A 147 9.36 -0.21 -5.37
C PRO A 147 10.71 0.11 -6.02
N PRO A 148 10.77 0.99 -7.04
CA PRO A 148 12.02 1.36 -7.64
C PRO A 148 12.92 1.90 -6.53
N ARG A 149 13.96 1.12 -6.18
CA ARG A 149 15.11 1.68 -5.50
C ARG A 149 15.69 2.65 -6.50
N THR A 150 15.90 3.90 -6.10
CA THR A 150 16.68 4.85 -6.88
C THR A 150 17.89 4.11 -7.42
N CYS A 151 18.01 4.03 -8.75
CA CYS A 151 19.22 3.51 -9.37
C CYS A 151 20.36 4.42 -8.92
N ALA A 152 21.05 4.02 -7.86
CA ALA A 152 22.43 4.43 -7.68
C ALA A 152 23.17 3.63 -8.75
N GLU A 153 23.50 4.31 -9.84
CA GLU A 153 24.46 3.82 -10.81
C GLU A 153 25.81 3.71 -10.07
N ASP A 154 26.28 2.48 -9.87
CA ASP A 154 27.67 2.16 -9.50
C ASP A 154 28.50 1.93 -10.78
#